data_AF-A0A938MZZ6-F1
#
_entry.id   AF-A0A938MZZ6-F1
#
_cell.length_a   1.000
_cell.length_b   1.000
_cell.length_c   1.000
_cell.angle_alpha   90.00
_cell.angle_beta   90.00
_cell.angle_gamma   90.00
#
_symmetry.space_group_name_H-M   'P 1'
#
loop_
_entity.id
_entity.type
_entity.pdbx_description
1 polymer ?
#
loop_
_entity_poly.entity_id
_entity_poly.type
_entity_poly.pdbx_seq_one_letter_code
_entity_poly.pdbx_strand_id
1 'polypeptide(L)' 'MKKIRGEKLFVELGASKVRLRLKGLGYGVRKVETAGRNRAVIIHTATGEHRRELETLFADVIPQKPAGEEDRP' A
#
# COMPACT_ATOMS: atom_id res chain seq x y z
N MET A 1 3.09 -11.65 18.12
CA MET A 1 3.23 -10.49 17.19
C MET A 1 1.85 -10.15 16.62
N LYS A 2 1.32 -8.94 16.85
CA LYS A 2 0.00 -8.53 16.34
C LYS A 2 0.06 -8.43 14.81
N LYS A 3 -0.51 -9.41 14.09
CA LYS A 3 -0.84 -9.26 12.66
C LYS A 3 -1.77 -8.05 12.56
N ILE A 4 -1.27 -6.93 12.05
CA ILE A 4 -2.13 -5.77 11.75
C ILE A 4 -3.11 -6.25 10.66
N ARG A 5 -4.40 -6.28 10.99
CA ARG A 5 -5.46 -6.58 10.03
C ARG A 5 -5.58 -5.38 9.08
N GLY A 6 -5.37 -5.61 7.79
CA GLY A 6 -5.42 -4.59 6.75
C GLY A 6 -5.01 -5.18 5.41
N GLU A 7 -5.48 -4.57 4.33
CA GLU A 7 -5.04 -4.88 2.97
C GLU A 7 -3.62 -4.36 2.76
N LYS A 8 -2.84 -5.07 1.95
CA LYS A 8 -1.45 -4.76 1.64
C LYS A 8 -1.35 -4.27 0.20
N LEU A 9 -0.95 -3.02 0.04
CA LEU A 9 -0.64 -2.44 -1.26
C LEU A 9 0.89 -2.37 -1.41
N PHE A 10 1.43 -3.13 -2.35
CA PHE A 10 2.85 -3.09 -2.67
C PHE A 10 3.12 -2.02 -3.72
N VAL A 11 4.16 -1.23 -3.52
CA VAL A 11 4.56 -0.15 -4.43
C VAL A 11 6.06 -0.19 -4.68
N GLU A 12 6.47 0.11 -5.91
CA GLU A 12 7.86 0.30 -6.35
C GLU A 12 8.37 1.70 -5.97
N LEU A 13 8.10 2.09 -4.72
CA LEU A 13 8.54 3.34 -4.15
C LEU A 13 9.07 3.08 -2.74
N GLY A 14 10.20 3.72 -2.39
CA GLY A 14 10.76 3.58 -1.05
C GLY A 14 9.83 4.12 0.04
N ALA A 15 9.80 3.46 1.20
CA ALA A 15 8.86 3.76 2.29
C ALA A 15 8.90 5.23 2.75
N SER A 16 10.06 5.90 2.69
CA SER A 16 10.18 7.33 3.01
C SER A 16 9.41 8.22 2.04
N LYS A 17 9.50 7.95 0.73
CA LYS A 17 8.75 8.69 -0.30
C LYS A 17 7.25 8.40 -0.21
N VAL A 18 6.88 7.15 0.09
CA VAL A 18 5.49 6.77 0.34
C VAL A 18 4.90 7.54 1.52
N ARG A 19 5.62 7.61 2.66
CA ARG A 19 5.18 8.41 3.82
C ARG A 19 5.05 9.90 3.49
N LEU A 20 5.93 10.44 2.65
CA LEU A 20 5.84 11.83 2.19
C LEU A 20 4.58 12.07 1.34
N ARG A 21 4.26 11.16 0.42
CA ARG A 21 3.03 11.26 -0.40
C ARG A 21 1.76 11.10 0.43
N LEU A 22 1.79 10.26 1.47
CA LEU A 22 0.68 10.07 2.41
C LEU A 22 0.56 11.18 3.45
N LYS A 23 1.54 12.09 3.54
CA LYS A 23 1.53 13.14 4.56
C LYS A 23 0.34 14.07 4.34
N GLY A 24 -0.58 14.10 5.31
CA GLY A 24 -1.80 14.90 5.24
C GLY A 24 -2.98 14.19 4.57
N LEU A 25 -2.81 12.94 4.13
CA LEU A 25 -3.88 12.15 3.52
C LEU A 25 -4.45 11.12 4.51
N GLY A 26 -5.77 11.14 4.69
CA GLY A 26 -6.50 10.38 5.70
C GLY A 26 -7.09 9.06 5.21
N TYR A 27 -6.49 8.39 4.22
CA TYR A 27 -7.09 7.22 3.54
C TYR A 27 -7.14 5.92 4.37
N GLY A 28 -7.01 5.98 5.69
CA GLY A 28 -7.02 4.79 6.53
C GLY A 28 -5.75 3.93 6.39
N VAL A 29 -4.61 4.53 6.04
CA VAL A 29 -3.31 3.85 6.13
C VAL A 29 -2.95 3.61 7.59
N ARG A 30 -2.69 2.35 7.93
CA ARG A 30 -2.31 1.93 9.29
C ARG A 30 -0.80 1.89 9.45
N LYS A 31 -0.08 1.43 8.44
CA LYS A 31 1.38 1.28 8.50
C LYS A 31 1.99 1.31 7.10
N VAL A 32 3.21 1.82 7.00
CA VAL A 32 4.05 1.70 5.81
C VAL A 32 5.34 1.03 6.22
N GLU A 33 5.64 -0.12 5.62
CA GLU A 33 6.87 -0.87 5.85
C GLU A 33 7.71 -0.94 4.58
N THR A 34 9.02 -1.13 4.74
CA THR A 34 9.94 -1.33 3.63
C THR A 34 9.85 -2.79 3.17
N ALA A 35 9.58 -3.02 1.89
CA ALA A 35 9.44 -4.35 1.29
C ALA A 35 10.67 -4.76 0.44
N GLY A 36 11.75 -3.98 0.48
CA GLY A 36 12.99 -4.23 -0.24
C GLY A 36 13.65 -2.94 -0.74
N ARG A 37 14.65 -3.06 -1.61
CA ARG A 37 15.30 -1.91 -2.25
C ARG A 37 14.28 -1.20 -3.15
N ASN A 38 14.03 0.08 -2.86
CA ASN A 38 13.04 0.91 -3.56
C ASN A 38 11.61 0.34 -3.57
N ARG A 39 11.25 -0.49 -2.59
CA ARG A 39 9.91 -1.06 -2.47
C ARG A 39 9.35 -0.84 -1.09
N ALA A 40 8.05 -0.64 -1.01
CA ALA A 40 7.33 -0.50 0.24
C ALA A 40 6.00 -1.25 0.17
N VAL A 41 5.50 -1.61 1.36
CA VAL A 41 4.17 -2.16 1.55
C VAL A 41 3.38 -1.20 2.43
N ILE A 42 2.21 -0.82 1.94
CA ILE A 42 1.25 0.03 2.62
C ILE A 42 0.18 -0.89 3.19
N ILE A 43 0.10 -0.99 4.51
CA ILE A 43 -0.97 -1.70 5.21
C ILE A 43 -2.07 -0.67 5.47
N HIS A 44 -3.23 -0.84 4.85
CA HIS A 44 -4.37 0.06 4.97
C HIS A 44 -5.67 -0.66 5.28
N THR A 45 -6.62 0.10 5.83
CA THR A 45 -8.02 -0.30 5.97
C THR A 45 -8.93 0.59 5.12
N ALA A 46 -8.37 1.23 4.09
CA ALA A 46 -9.10 2.02 3.11
C ALA A 46 -10.16 1.17 2.40
N THR A 47 -11.38 1.68 2.28
CA THR A 47 -12.48 1.03 1.54
C THR A 47 -13.17 2.06 0.63
N GLY A 48 -13.87 1.59 -0.40
CA GLY A 48 -14.63 2.44 -1.32
C GLY A 48 -13.77 3.51 -1.99
N GLU A 49 -14.16 4.78 -1.81
CA GLU A 49 -13.51 5.94 -2.41
C GLU A 49 -12.07 6.12 -1.94
N HIS A 50 -11.79 6.01 -0.63
CA HIS A 50 -10.43 6.14 -0.09
C HIS A 50 -9.47 5.09 -0.66
N ARG A 51 -9.96 3.88 -0.96
CA ARG A 51 -9.15 2.85 -1.61
C ARG A 51 -8.79 3.27 -3.03
N ARG A 52 -9.77 3.77 -3.78
CA ARG A 52 -9.57 4.22 -5.16
C ARG A 52 -8.63 5.43 -5.22
N GLU A 53 -8.74 6.36 -4.29
CA GLU A 53 -7.83 7.51 -4.17
C GLU A 53 -6.40 7.07 -3.80
N LEU A 54 -6.26 6.12 -2.87
CA LEU A 54 -4.96 5.55 -2.51
C LEU A 54 -4.31 4.84 -3.70
N GLU A 55 -5.06 4.01 -4.41
CA GLU A 55 -4.59 3.34 -5.63
C GLU A 55 -4.22 4.37 -6.71
N THR A 56 -5.03 5.42 -6.90
CA THR A 56 -4.76 6.49 -7.87
C THR A 56 -3.49 7.28 -7.51
N LEU A 57 -3.27 7.59 -6.22
CA LEU A 57 -2.08 8.30 -5.74
C LEU A 57 -0.76 7.55 -6.02
N PHE A 58 -0.84 6.22 -6.07
CA PHE A 58 0.29 5.34 -6.33
C PHE A 58 0.22 4.64 -7.68
N ALA A 59 -0.72 5.00 -8.56
CA ALA A 59 -0.91 4.33 -9.85
C ALA A 59 0.35 4.37 -10.73
N ASP A 60 1.23 5.36 -10.53
CA ASP A 60 2.52 5.51 -11.19
C ASP A 60 3.59 4.52 -10.71
N VAL A 61 3.43 3.93 -9.52
CA VAL A 61 4.42 3.07 -8.85
C VAL A 61 3.85 1.75 -8.34
N ILE A 62 2.55 1.51 -8.50
CA ILE A 62 1.98 0.18 -8.25
C ILE A 62 2.51 -0.71 -9.38
N PRO A 63 3.29 -1.75 -9.07
CA PRO A 63 3.66 -2.72 -10.08
C PRO A 63 2.36 -3.30 -10.60
N GLN A 64 2.13 -3.21 -11.92
CA GLN A 64 1.03 -3.92 -12.58
C GLN A 64 1.33 -5.42 -12.48
N LYS A 65 1.06 -6.01 -11.31
CA LYS A 65 1.14 -7.45 -11.12
C LYS A 65 -0.28 -8.00 -11.28
N PRO A 66 -0.51 -9.00 -12.17
CA PRO A 66 -1.83 -9.54 -12.42
C PRO A 66 -2.42 -10.10 -11.13
N ALA A 67 -3.73 -9.94 -10.97
CA ALA A 67 -4.52 -10.58 -9.93
C ALA A 67 -4.16 -12.07 -9.85
N GLY A 68 -3.41 -12.47 -8.82
CA GLY A 68 -2.82 -13.80 -8.77
C GLY A 68 -2.05 -14.12 -7.50
N GLU A 69 -2.40 -13.48 -6.38
CA GLU A 69 -2.15 -14.08 -5.07
C GLU A 69 -3.51 -14.48 -4.48
N GLU A 70 -4.23 -15.25 -5.29
CA GLU A 70 -5.23 -16.18 -4.82
C GLU A 70 -4.50 -17.29 -4.08
N ASP A 71 -4.88 -17.43 -2.82
CA ASP A 71 -4.97 -18.65 -2.04
C ASP A 71 -4.26 -19.89 -2.62
N ARG A 72 -3.33 -20.45 -1.83
CA ARG A 72 -3.15 -21.92 -1.70
C ARG A 72 -1.99 -22.26 -0.76
N PRO A 73 -2.01 -23.42 -0.10
CA PRO A 73 -3.14 -24.18 0.44
C PRO A 73 -3.12 -24.25 1.99
#